data_AF-A0A955JLH3-F1
#
_entry.id   AF-A0A955JLH3-F1
#
_cell.length_a   1.000
_cell.length_b   1.000
_cell.length_c   1.000
_cell.angle_alpha   90.00
_cell.angle_beta   90.00
_cell.angle_gamma   90.00
#
_symmetry.space_group_name_H-M   'P 1'
#
loop_
_entity.id
_entity.type
_entity.pdbx_description
1 polymer ?
#
loop_
_entity_poly.entity_id
_entity_poly.type
_entity_poly.pdbx_seq_one_letter_code
_entity_poly.pdbx_strand_id
1 'polypeptide(L)'
;MKRFLSHVLMNLAVFLLTASLFIWTIDARVLDSDVLNDEFNKAGVSQELTKLLPEMLTSGQNDATQEEIQDIQNKVSDAIQDDYVQGKIEDITASVIGFMKGDVQQPVIDLSDFPEQLRARGVDVDDEFAKNFEEPIEINKDGNLNPISDGYSIFSTLKYIGLGLFALVLILEWFVTEKGKKLKRVSRIFLYSGLWFLLYWGLIILLPKVFGDSIRSSVQANYDASGLIDAIIKAVQGLFASYFLGFAVGCFVITAVLYAVRHFVHGDVVPNTNPAPQKAPTPDAAAQSNAPKQGNLPAIDGDKKNTGESEPESK
;
A
#
# COMPACT_ATOMS: atom_id res chain seq x y z
N MET A 1 11.01 27.12 15.70
CA MET A 1 11.29 25.78 16.27
C MET A 1 10.04 24.92 16.50
N LYS A 2 9.07 25.32 17.35
CA LYS A 2 7.87 24.50 17.66
C LYS A 2 7.01 24.07 16.44
N ARG A 3 6.87 24.93 15.42
CA ARG A 3 6.13 24.58 14.19
C ARG A 3 6.84 23.53 13.35
N PHE A 4 8.16 23.63 13.22
CA PHE A 4 8.97 22.66 12.48
C PHE A 4 8.94 21.27 13.14
N LEU A 5 9.16 21.22 14.46
CA LEU A 5 9.13 19.97 15.23
C LEU A 5 7.79 19.24 15.09
N SER A 6 6.67 19.97 15.11
CA SER A 6 5.35 19.38 14.92
C SER A 6 5.11 18.83 13.50
N HIS A 7 5.62 19.50 12.46
CA HIS A 7 5.53 18.95 11.10
C HIS A 7 6.31 17.65 10.94
N VAL A 8 7.51 17.59 11.55
CA VAL A 8 8.32 16.36 11.57
C VAL A 8 7.61 15.24 12.32
N LEU A 9 7.08 15.51 13.52
CA LEU A 9 6.32 14.53 14.31
C LEU A 9 5.08 14.01 13.57
N MET A 10 4.36 14.89 12.87
CA MET A 10 3.20 14.50 12.07
C MET A 10 3.58 13.56 10.92
N ASN A 11 4.61 13.89 10.14
CA ASN A 11 5.07 13.02 9.05
C ASN A 11 5.60 11.68 9.58
N LEU A 12 6.32 11.71 10.70
CA LEU A 12 6.80 10.50 11.37
C LEU A 12 5.64 9.64 11.86
N ALA A 13 4.58 10.23 12.43
CA ALA A 13 3.39 9.50 12.86
C ALA A 13 2.68 8.83 11.67
N VAL A 14 2.52 9.55 10.55
CA VAL A 14 1.94 9.01 9.32
C VAL A 14 2.78 7.83 8.83
N PHE A 15 4.11 7.99 8.75
CA PHE A 15 5.01 6.93 8.32
C PHE A 15 4.93 5.70 9.23
N LEU A 16 5.00 5.89 10.56
CA LEU A 16 4.96 4.79 11.52
C LEU A 16 3.62 4.04 11.46
N LEU A 17 2.49 4.76 11.36
CA LEU A 17 1.18 4.12 11.23
C LEU A 17 1.10 3.31 9.93
N THR A 18 1.51 3.92 8.82
CA THR A 18 1.49 3.28 7.50
C THR A 18 2.38 2.03 7.46
N ALA A 19 3.63 2.13 7.92
CA ALA A 19 4.57 1.01 7.95
C ALA A 19 4.10 -0.11 8.87
N SER A 20 3.56 0.23 10.06
CA SER A 20 3.07 -0.77 11.01
C SER A 20 1.89 -1.55 10.45
N LEU A 21 0.92 -0.87 9.83
CA LEU A 21 -0.23 -1.52 9.21
C LEU A 21 0.15 -2.34 7.96
N PHE A 22 1.14 -1.89 7.20
CA PHE A 22 1.69 -2.68 6.10
C PHE A 22 2.31 -3.99 6.60
N ILE A 23 3.17 -3.93 7.63
CA ILE A 23 3.76 -5.12 8.28
C ILE A 23 2.66 -6.06 8.78
N TRP A 24 1.63 -5.53 9.42
CA TRP A 24 0.45 -6.29 9.84
C TRP A 24 -0.27 -6.98 8.66
N THR A 25 -0.34 -6.32 7.51
CA THR A 25 -1.00 -6.90 6.33
C THR A 25 -0.23 -8.10 5.79
N ILE A 26 1.10 -8.01 5.72
CA ILE A 26 1.95 -9.14 5.31
C ILE A 26 1.75 -10.32 6.26
N ASP A 27 1.79 -10.08 7.57
CA ASP A 27 1.62 -11.12 8.58
C ASP A 27 0.25 -11.81 8.52
N ALA A 28 -0.82 -11.03 8.35
CA ALA A 28 -2.20 -11.53 8.37
C ALA A 28 -2.73 -12.04 7.01
N ARG A 29 -1.99 -11.85 5.92
CA ARG A 29 -2.45 -12.19 4.56
C ARG A 29 -1.46 -13.05 3.80
N VAL A 30 -0.20 -12.63 3.76
CA VAL A 30 0.85 -13.30 2.98
C VAL A 30 1.41 -14.47 3.77
N LEU A 31 1.58 -14.30 5.09
CA LEU A 31 2.08 -15.32 6.00
C LEU A 31 0.96 -16.13 6.66
N ASP A 32 -0.26 -16.03 6.16
CA ASP A 32 -1.39 -16.84 6.58
C ASP A 32 -1.73 -17.79 5.43
N SER A 33 -1.51 -19.10 5.64
CA SER A 33 -1.68 -20.11 4.59
C SER A 33 -3.11 -20.19 4.10
N ASP A 34 -4.08 -20.11 5.00
CA ASP A 34 -5.50 -20.25 4.66
C ASP A 34 -5.94 -19.08 3.78
N VAL A 35 -5.50 -17.87 4.15
CA VAL A 35 -5.79 -16.68 3.37
C VAL A 35 -5.07 -16.68 2.02
N LEU A 36 -3.79 -17.03 1.99
CA LEU A 36 -3.03 -17.05 0.75
C LEU A 36 -3.59 -18.08 -0.25
N ASN A 37 -3.92 -19.28 0.25
CA ASN A 37 -4.53 -20.33 -0.55
C ASN A 37 -5.92 -19.94 -1.04
N ASP A 38 -6.75 -19.29 -0.23
CA ASP A 38 -8.07 -18.78 -0.65
C ASP A 38 -7.94 -17.73 -1.76
N GLU A 39 -6.94 -16.83 -1.69
CA GLU A 39 -6.70 -15.86 -2.78
C GLU A 39 -6.14 -16.53 -4.05
N PHE A 40 -5.28 -17.56 -3.93
CA PHE A 40 -4.83 -18.36 -5.08
C PHE A 40 -5.98 -19.11 -5.74
N ASN A 41 -6.88 -19.69 -4.95
CA ASN A 41 -8.07 -20.40 -5.43
C ASN A 41 -9.03 -19.44 -6.15
N LYS A 42 -9.33 -18.29 -5.55
CA LYS A 42 -10.17 -17.25 -6.19
C LYS A 42 -9.58 -16.72 -7.49
N ALA A 43 -8.26 -16.61 -7.56
CA ALA A 43 -7.57 -16.06 -8.71
C ALA A 43 -7.39 -17.06 -9.86
N GLY A 44 -7.64 -18.35 -9.62
CA GLY A 44 -7.56 -19.39 -10.63
C GLY A 44 -6.19 -20.05 -10.77
N VAL A 45 -5.31 -19.92 -9.76
CA VAL A 45 -3.90 -20.37 -9.86
C VAL A 45 -3.82 -21.89 -10.07
N SER A 46 -4.62 -22.68 -9.34
CA SER A 46 -4.64 -24.14 -9.50
C SER A 46 -5.09 -24.57 -10.89
N GLN A 47 -6.10 -23.91 -11.46
CA GLN A 47 -6.62 -24.22 -12.79
C GLN A 47 -5.59 -23.90 -13.88
N GLU A 48 -4.90 -22.76 -13.78
CA GLU A 48 -3.85 -22.41 -14.73
C GLU A 48 -2.63 -23.34 -14.61
N LEU A 49 -2.26 -23.76 -13.39
CA LEU A 49 -1.21 -24.77 -13.20
C LEU A 49 -1.61 -26.13 -13.77
N THR A 50 -2.86 -26.55 -13.57
CA THR A 50 -3.39 -27.81 -14.13
C THR A 50 -3.29 -27.83 -15.66
N LYS A 51 -3.59 -26.71 -16.32
CA LYS A 51 -3.43 -26.57 -17.78
C LYS A 51 -1.97 -26.59 -18.23
N LEU A 52 -1.06 -26.01 -17.43
CA LEU A 52 0.35 -25.87 -17.79
C LEU A 52 1.17 -27.13 -17.48
N LEU A 53 0.76 -27.95 -16.52
CA LEU A 53 1.49 -29.16 -16.10
C LEU A 53 1.85 -30.10 -17.26
N PRO A 54 0.93 -30.41 -18.19
CA PRO A 54 1.26 -31.20 -19.39
C PRO A 54 2.36 -30.57 -20.25
N GLU A 55 2.31 -29.26 -20.47
CA GLU A 55 3.31 -28.53 -21.26
C GLU A 55 4.66 -28.47 -20.53
N MET A 56 4.65 -28.26 -19.21
CA MET A 56 5.86 -28.24 -18.39
C MET A 56 6.61 -29.58 -18.45
N LEU A 57 5.88 -30.70 -18.35
CA LEU A 57 6.46 -32.05 -18.38
C LEU A 57 7.03 -32.43 -19.75
N THR A 58 6.51 -31.84 -20.82
CA THR A 58 6.93 -32.14 -22.20
C THR A 58 7.93 -31.15 -22.78
N SER A 59 8.12 -29.98 -22.15
CA SER A 59 8.99 -28.88 -22.61
C SER A 59 10.48 -29.18 -22.75
N GLY A 60 10.95 -30.36 -22.32
CA GLY A 60 12.34 -30.82 -22.42
C GLY A 60 12.56 -32.10 -23.24
N GLN A 61 11.51 -32.69 -23.81
CA GLN A 61 11.60 -33.91 -24.62
C GLN A 61 12.00 -33.58 -26.07
N ASN A 62 13.30 -33.36 -26.29
CA ASN A 62 13.84 -33.00 -27.61
C ASN A 62 13.81 -34.16 -28.63
N ASP A 63 13.65 -35.40 -28.17
CA ASP A 63 13.72 -36.61 -28.99
C ASP A 63 12.34 -37.19 -29.35
N ALA A 64 11.25 -36.64 -28.82
CA ALA A 64 9.88 -37.10 -29.07
C ALA A 64 9.26 -36.41 -30.29
N THR A 65 8.44 -37.14 -31.05
CA THR A 65 7.64 -36.56 -32.14
C THR A 65 6.52 -35.67 -31.59
N GLN A 66 6.01 -34.74 -32.40
CA GLN A 66 4.89 -33.90 -31.99
C GLN A 66 3.62 -34.70 -31.66
N GLU A 67 3.39 -35.83 -32.33
CA GLU A 67 2.26 -36.71 -32.02
C GLU A 67 2.43 -37.38 -30.66
N GLU A 68 3.63 -37.84 -30.31
CA GLU A 68 3.93 -38.42 -28.99
C GLU A 68 3.82 -37.37 -27.87
N ILE A 69 4.32 -36.15 -28.10
CA ILE A 69 4.17 -35.05 -27.14
C ILE A 69 2.70 -34.73 -26.89
N GLN A 70 1.89 -34.64 -27.95
CA GLN A 70 0.45 -34.34 -27.83
C GLN A 70 -0.30 -35.47 -27.12
N ASP A 71 0.04 -36.74 -27.41
CA ASP A 71 -0.55 -37.90 -26.74
C ASP A 71 -0.23 -37.91 -25.23
N ILE A 72 1.03 -37.64 -24.87
CA ILE A 72 1.45 -37.50 -23.46
C ILE A 72 0.69 -36.34 -22.80
N GLN A 73 0.61 -35.17 -23.45
CA GLN A 73 -0.09 -34.02 -22.90
C GLN A 73 -1.57 -34.31 -22.63
N ASN A 74 -2.25 -34.97 -23.58
CA ASN A 74 -3.65 -35.34 -23.42
C ASN A 74 -3.86 -36.33 -22.27
N LYS A 75 -3.00 -37.37 -22.19
CA LYS A 75 -3.06 -38.37 -21.10
C LYS A 75 -2.81 -37.76 -19.72
N VAL A 76 -1.84 -36.84 -19.63
CA VAL A 76 -1.54 -36.13 -18.38
C VAL A 76 -2.67 -35.16 -18.03
N SER A 77 -3.21 -34.43 -19.01
CA SER A 77 -4.35 -33.52 -18.81
C SER A 77 -5.61 -34.27 -18.34
N ASP A 78 -5.84 -35.49 -18.82
CA ASP A 78 -6.97 -36.31 -18.38
C ASP A 78 -6.76 -36.92 -16.98
N ALA A 79 -5.51 -37.09 -16.57
CA ALA A 79 -5.13 -37.70 -15.30
C ALA A 79 -5.02 -36.70 -14.15
N ILE A 80 -4.58 -35.47 -14.42
CA ILE A 80 -4.40 -34.43 -13.39
C ILE A 80 -5.73 -33.72 -13.13
N GLN A 81 -6.11 -33.67 -11.87
CA GLN A 81 -7.31 -32.96 -11.42
C GLN A 81 -6.94 -31.70 -10.64
N ASP A 82 -7.81 -30.69 -10.73
CA ASP A 82 -7.64 -29.40 -10.06
C ASP A 82 -7.50 -29.55 -8.52
N ASP A 83 -8.13 -30.56 -7.93
CA ASP A 83 -8.11 -30.83 -6.48
C ASP A 83 -6.74 -31.35 -6.01
N TYR A 84 -6.10 -32.22 -6.80
CA TYR A 84 -4.73 -32.66 -6.55
C TYR A 84 -3.75 -31.49 -6.63
N VAL A 85 -3.83 -30.68 -7.68
CA VAL A 85 -2.96 -29.51 -7.86
C VAL A 85 -3.20 -28.49 -6.74
N GLN A 86 -4.45 -28.28 -6.35
CA GLN A 86 -4.79 -27.41 -5.23
C GLN A 86 -4.16 -27.93 -3.93
N GLY A 87 -4.30 -29.22 -3.62
CA GLY A 87 -3.67 -29.81 -2.43
C GLY A 87 -2.16 -29.60 -2.40
N LYS A 88 -1.48 -29.77 -3.55
CA LYS A 88 -0.04 -29.50 -3.65
C LYS A 88 0.31 -28.02 -3.44
N ILE A 89 -0.49 -27.10 -3.96
CA ILE A 89 -0.29 -25.66 -3.70
C ILE A 89 -0.45 -25.37 -2.21
N GLU A 90 -1.44 -25.98 -1.54
CA GLU A 90 -1.67 -25.80 -0.12
C GLU A 90 -0.50 -26.32 0.72
N ASP A 91 0.00 -27.53 0.41
CA ASP A 91 1.17 -28.14 1.07
C ASP A 91 2.44 -27.31 0.90
N ILE A 92 2.74 -26.88 -0.35
CA ILE A 92 3.90 -26.04 -0.65
C ILE A 92 3.79 -24.70 0.08
N THR A 93 2.60 -24.09 0.07
CA THR A 93 2.36 -22.81 0.74
C THR A 93 2.55 -22.92 2.25
N ALA A 94 2.00 -23.96 2.88
CA ALA A 94 2.18 -24.23 4.30
C ALA A 94 3.65 -24.49 4.65
N SER A 95 4.35 -25.28 3.84
CA SER A 95 5.78 -25.59 3.99
C SER A 95 6.65 -24.34 3.91
N VAL A 96 6.45 -23.48 2.90
CA VAL A 96 7.19 -22.23 2.72
C VAL A 96 6.88 -21.22 3.82
N ILE A 97 5.60 -21.03 4.19
CA ILE A 97 5.22 -20.11 5.27
C ILE A 97 5.77 -20.61 6.61
N GLY A 98 5.67 -21.90 6.89
CA GLY A 98 6.24 -22.52 8.10
C GLY A 98 7.74 -22.27 8.19
N PHE A 99 8.47 -22.39 7.08
CA PHE A 99 9.87 -22.02 7.03
C PHE A 99 10.11 -20.53 7.29
N MET A 100 9.36 -19.64 6.62
CA MET A 100 9.47 -18.19 6.84
C MET A 100 9.22 -17.80 8.30
N LYS A 101 8.31 -18.49 8.99
CA LYS A 101 8.01 -18.25 10.41
C LYS A 101 9.00 -18.89 11.38
N GLY A 102 9.86 -19.80 10.90
CA GLY A 102 10.80 -20.55 11.71
C GLY A 102 10.21 -21.81 12.36
N ASP A 103 9.01 -22.22 11.95
CA ASP A 103 8.33 -23.43 12.43
C ASP A 103 8.90 -24.70 11.75
N VAL A 104 9.42 -24.54 10.53
CA VAL A 104 10.00 -25.61 9.71
C VAL A 104 11.44 -25.23 9.34
N GLN A 105 12.38 -26.17 9.43
CA GLN A 105 13.79 -25.89 9.07
C GLN A 105 14.05 -26.01 7.56
N GLN A 106 13.34 -26.92 6.91
CA GLN A 106 13.54 -27.25 5.50
C GLN A 106 12.20 -27.24 4.76
N PRO A 107 11.89 -26.18 3.99
CA PRO A 107 10.73 -26.17 3.13
C PRO A 107 10.99 -27.11 1.96
N VAL A 108 10.01 -27.96 1.68
CA VAL A 108 10.06 -28.98 0.63
C VAL A 108 8.85 -28.88 -0.30
N ILE A 109 9.05 -29.28 -1.55
CA ILE A 109 8.00 -29.59 -2.52
C ILE A 109 7.98 -31.11 -2.65
N ASP A 110 6.91 -31.73 -2.17
CA ASP A 110 6.73 -33.18 -2.23
C ASP A 110 5.75 -33.57 -3.35
N LEU A 111 6.29 -34.24 -4.37
CA LEU A 111 5.55 -34.77 -5.52
C LEU A 111 5.74 -36.29 -5.63
N SER A 112 6.12 -36.96 -4.55
CA SER A 112 6.41 -38.41 -4.57
C SER A 112 5.20 -39.29 -4.88
N ASP A 113 4.00 -38.79 -4.61
CA ASP A 113 2.71 -39.38 -4.97
C ASP A 113 2.29 -39.10 -6.42
N PHE A 114 2.96 -38.19 -7.13
CA PHE A 114 2.61 -37.80 -8.49
C PHE A 114 2.63 -38.98 -9.49
N PRO A 115 3.67 -39.85 -9.51
CA PRO A 115 3.68 -41.01 -10.39
C PRO A 115 2.54 -42.00 -10.09
N GLU A 116 2.20 -42.21 -8.81
CA GLU A 116 1.09 -43.08 -8.42
C GLU A 116 -0.26 -42.50 -8.87
N GLN A 117 -0.44 -41.18 -8.72
CA GLN A 117 -1.62 -40.46 -9.19
C GLN A 117 -1.82 -40.63 -10.69
N LEU A 118 -0.75 -40.51 -11.49
CA LEU A 118 -0.78 -40.73 -12.94
C LEU A 118 -1.14 -42.18 -13.29
N ARG A 119 -0.53 -43.17 -12.62
CA ARG A 119 -0.84 -44.60 -12.84
C ARG A 119 -2.27 -44.96 -12.47
N ALA A 120 -2.78 -44.43 -11.35
CA ALA A 120 -4.16 -44.64 -10.93
C ALA A 120 -5.19 -44.13 -11.95
N ARG A 121 -4.77 -43.26 -12.86
CA ARG A 121 -5.60 -42.67 -13.92
C ARG A 121 -5.28 -43.22 -15.32
N GLY A 122 -4.47 -44.28 -15.41
CA GLY A 122 -4.23 -45.01 -16.65
C GLY A 122 -3.11 -44.44 -17.53
N VAL A 123 -2.26 -43.56 -16.98
CA VAL A 123 -1.02 -43.13 -17.63
C VAL A 123 0.07 -44.17 -17.33
N ASP A 124 0.74 -44.67 -18.37
CA ASP A 124 1.86 -45.58 -18.20
C ASP A 124 3.09 -44.78 -17.78
N VAL A 125 3.52 -44.99 -16.54
CA VAL A 125 4.64 -44.29 -15.93
C VAL A 125 5.72 -45.30 -15.58
N ASP A 126 6.82 -45.26 -16.32
CA ASP A 126 7.96 -46.14 -16.11
C ASP A 126 8.69 -45.84 -14.78
N ASP A 127 9.52 -46.79 -14.36
CA ASP A 127 10.25 -46.71 -13.09
C ASP A 127 11.36 -45.63 -13.12
N GLU A 128 11.82 -45.23 -14.31
CA GLU A 128 12.87 -44.21 -14.46
C GLU A 128 12.29 -42.80 -14.26
N PHE A 129 11.09 -42.54 -14.78
CA PHE A 129 10.31 -41.35 -14.52
C PHE A 129 9.95 -41.26 -13.04
N ALA A 130 9.43 -42.35 -12.45
CA ALA A 130 9.02 -42.34 -11.05
C ALA A 130 10.15 -42.00 -10.08
N LYS A 131 11.38 -42.47 -10.36
CA LYS A 131 12.58 -42.13 -9.59
C LYS A 131 12.88 -40.65 -9.52
N ASN A 132 12.49 -39.86 -10.52
CA ASN A 132 12.70 -38.41 -10.50
C ASN A 132 11.82 -37.68 -9.47
N PHE A 133 10.80 -38.36 -8.92
CA PHE A 133 9.87 -37.81 -7.95
C PHE A 133 9.97 -38.47 -6.57
N GLU A 134 10.77 -39.54 -6.41
CA GLU A 134 10.91 -40.27 -5.14
C GLU A 134 11.43 -39.38 -4.00
N GLU A 135 12.32 -38.43 -4.30
CA GLU A 135 12.86 -37.52 -3.30
C GLU A 135 12.18 -36.14 -3.35
N PRO A 136 11.73 -35.61 -2.19
CA PRO A 136 11.15 -34.27 -2.15
C PRO A 136 12.20 -33.21 -2.50
N ILE A 137 11.76 -32.17 -3.21
CA ILE A 137 12.63 -31.07 -3.60
C ILE A 137 12.75 -30.12 -2.42
N GLU A 138 13.89 -30.17 -1.76
CA GLU A 138 14.21 -29.22 -0.70
C GLU A 138 14.55 -27.84 -1.29
N ILE A 139 13.83 -26.79 -0.86
CA ILE A 139 13.95 -25.44 -1.40
C ILE A 139 15.17 -24.68 -0.81
N ASN A 140 15.57 -25.02 0.42
CA ASN A 140 16.67 -24.37 1.15
C ASN A 140 17.94 -25.24 1.32
N LYS A 141 18.29 -26.08 0.33
CA LYS A 141 19.46 -27.00 0.43
C LYS A 141 20.76 -26.30 0.83
N ASP A 142 20.98 -25.10 0.30
CA ASP A 142 22.22 -24.35 0.50
C ASP A 142 22.19 -23.45 1.75
N GLY A 143 21.08 -23.42 2.49
CA GLY A 143 20.90 -22.50 3.63
C GLY A 143 20.78 -21.02 3.27
N ASN A 144 20.76 -20.68 1.97
CA ASN A 144 20.70 -19.31 1.48
C ASN A 144 19.41 -18.57 1.87
N LEU A 145 18.35 -19.30 2.24
CA LEU A 145 17.08 -18.73 2.66
C LEU A 145 16.97 -18.58 4.18
N ASN A 146 17.96 -19.06 4.96
CA ASN A 146 17.98 -18.89 6.43
C ASN A 146 17.79 -17.44 6.89
N PRO A 147 18.38 -16.41 6.23
CA PRO A 147 18.16 -15.02 6.61
C PRO A 147 16.69 -14.58 6.53
N ILE A 148 15.87 -15.23 5.70
CA ILE A 148 14.42 -14.93 5.58
C ILE A 148 13.70 -15.42 6.84
N SER A 149 13.99 -16.63 7.28
CA SER A 149 13.43 -17.22 8.51
C SER A 149 13.90 -16.45 9.74
N ASP A 150 15.21 -16.20 9.86
CA ASP A 150 15.79 -15.42 10.96
C ASP A 150 15.20 -14.01 11.04
N GLY A 151 14.97 -13.40 9.86
CA GLY A 151 14.38 -12.09 9.71
C GLY A 151 12.94 -11.98 10.22
N TYR A 152 12.18 -13.09 10.25
CA TYR A 152 10.79 -13.06 10.72
C TYR A 152 10.67 -12.74 12.21
N SER A 153 11.61 -13.21 13.05
CA SER A 153 11.62 -12.86 14.48
C SER A 153 11.75 -11.35 14.70
N ILE A 154 12.60 -10.70 13.90
CA ILE A 154 12.80 -9.25 13.88
C ILE A 154 11.54 -8.57 13.32
N PHE A 155 10.99 -9.08 12.23
CA PHE A 155 9.78 -8.58 11.59
C PHE A 155 8.56 -8.58 12.53
N SER A 156 8.32 -9.70 13.21
CA SER A 156 7.25 -9.86 14.19
C SER A 156 7.42 -8.90 15.37
N THR A 157 8.66 -8.68 15.83
CA THR A 157 8.95 -7.71 16.89
C THR A 157 8.75 -6.26 16.41
N LEU A 158 9.19 -5.93 15.20
CA LEU A 158 9.05 -4.62 14.57
C LEU A 158 7.58 -4.19 14.46
N LYS A 159 6.67 -5.15 14.25
CA LYS A 159 5.22 -4.93 14.23
C LYS A 159 4.72 -4.20 15.48
N TYR A 160 5.12 -4.66 16.66
CA TYR A 160 4.70 -4.10 17.94
C TYR A 160 5.49 -2.85 18.30
N ILE A 161 6.79 -2.81 17.98
CA ILE A 161 7.63 -1.63 18.18
C ILE A 161 7.09 -0.45 17.36
N GLY A 162 6.74 -0.66 16.08
CA GLY A 162 6.18 0.37 15.21
C GLY A 162 4.89 0.97 15.77
N LEU A 163 3.98 0.12 16.28
CA LEU A 163 2.74 0.58 16.92
C LEU A 163 3.01 1.34 18.23
N GLY A 164 3.95 0.87 19.04
CA GLY A 164 4.37 1.54 20.27
C GLY A 164 5.01 2.91 20.00
N LEU A 165 5.89 2.99 19.00
CA LEU A 165 6.50 4.25 18.54
C LEU A 165 5.44 5.20 17.99
N PHE A 166 4.48 4.71 17.21
CA PHE A 166 3.36 5.51 16.74
C PHE A 166 2.56 6.11 17.91
N ALA A 167 2.20 5.29 18.90
CA ALA A 167 1.50 5.75 20.10
C ALA A 167 2.32 6.79 20.88
N LEU A 168 3.63 6.57 21.03
CA LEU A 168 4.55 7.51 21.67
C LEU A 168 4.62 8.84 20.91
N VAL A 169 4.71 8.82 19.58
CA VAL A 169 4.69 10.03 18.76
C VAL A 169 3.34 10.76 18.89
N LEU A 170 2.22 10.04 18.95
CA LEU A 170 0.91 10.67 19.21
C LEU A 170 0.87 11.35 20.59
N ILE A 171 1.42 10.71 21.62
CA ILE A 171 1.51 11.29 22.97
C ILE A 171 2.40 12.54 22.95
N LEU A 172 3.57 12.47 22.32
CA LEU A 172 4.47 13.63 22.19
C LEU A 172 3.80 14.78 21.44
N GLU A 173 3.13 14.49 20.32
CA GLU A 173 2.38 15.50 19.58
C GLU A 173 1.26 16.09 20.44
N TRP A 174 0.61 15.28 21.29
CA TRP A 174 -0.40 15.74 22.24
C TRP A 174 0.16 16.72 23.28
N PHE A 175 1.39 16.52 23.75
CA PHE A 175 2.06 17.42 24.70
C PHE A 175 2.60 18.70 24.06
N VAL A 176 3.14 18.61 22.83
CA VAL A 176 3.70 19.75 22.11
C VAL A 176 2.61 20.69 21.56
N THR A 177 1.40 20.17 21.31
CA THR A 177 0.33 20.92 20.67
C THR A 177 -0.46 21.79 21.66
N GLU A 178 -0.75 23.04 21.24
CA GLU A 178 -1.60 23.99 21.96
C GLU A 178 -3.00 23.41 22.26
N LYS A 179 -3.57 23.74 23.43
CA LYS A 179 -4.79 23.12 24.00
C LYS A 179 -6.05 23.13 23.08
N GLY A 180 -6.11 23.91 22.00
CA GLY A 180 -7.22 23.91 21.01
C GLY A 180 -6.90 23.30 19.62
N LYS A 181 -5.65 22.86 19.39
CA LYS A 181 -5.21 22.34 18.08
C LYS A 181 -4.97 20.83 18.08
N LYS A 182 -5.04 20.17 19.24
CA LYS A 182 -4.71 18.75 19.43
C LYS A 182 -5.51 17.84 18.50
N LEU A 183 -6.84 17.89 18.59
CA LEU A 183 -7.74 17.09 17.75
C LEU A 183 -7.57 17.36 16.26
N LYS A 184 -7.29 18.62 15.87
CA LYS A 184 -7.04 18.98 14.46
C LYS A 184 -5.83 18.25 13.89
N ARG A 185 -4.78 18.12 14.69
CA ARG A 185 -3.51 17.53 14.25
C ARG A 185 -3.58 16.02 14.23
N VAL A 186 -4.16 15.40 15.26
CA VAL A 186 -4.40 13.95 15.25
C VAL A 186 -5.30 13.57 14.08
N SER A 187 -6.38 14.32 13.83
CA SER A 187 -7.25 14.14 12.66
C SER A 187 -6.48 14.22 11.33
N ARG A 188 -5.52 15.14 11.19
CA ARG A 188 -4.67 15.21 9.98
C ARG A 188 -3.76 14.00 9.80
N ILE A 189 -3.22 13.43 10.87
CA ILE A 189 -2.37 12.22 10.80
C ILE A 189 -3.19 11.09 10.17
N PHE A 190 -4.39 10.83 10.70
CA PHE A 190 -5.29 9.82 10.12
C PHE A 190 -5.73 10.16 8.70
N LEU A 191 -6.04 11.43 8.40
CA LEU A 191 -6.39 11.84 7.04
C LEU A 191 -5.27 11.55 6.04
N TYR A 192 -4.02 11.91 6.37
CA TYR A 192 -2.88 11.69 5.49
C TYR A 192 -2.52 10.20 5.37
N SER A 193 -2.59 9.43 6.45
CA SER A 193 -2.44 7.97 6.37
C SER A 193 -3.52 7.35 5.49
N GLY A 194 -4.78 7.78 5.62
CA GLY A 194 -5.89 7.32 4.78
C GLY A 194 -5.66 7.62 3.28
N LEU A 195 -5.14 8.80 2.96
CA LEU A 195 -4.74 9.15 1.59
C LEU A 195 -3.59 8.27 1.07
N TRP A 196 -2.59 7.97 1.89
CA TRP A 196 -1.53 7.03 1.52
C TRP A 196 -2.06 5.63 1.24
N PHE A 197 -2.97 5.13 2.07
CA PHE A 197 -3.60 3.83 1.82
C PHE A 197 -4.45 3.81 0.55
N LEU A 198 -5.17 4.89 0.22
CA LEU A 198 -5.84 5.02 -1.07
C LEU A 198 -4.84 5.02 -2.25
N LEU A 199 -3.69 5.69 -2.11
CA LEU A 199 -2.65 5.68 -3.13
C LEU A 199 -2.08 4.27 -3.33
N TYR A 200 -1.77 3.55 -2.25
CA TYR A 200 -1.30 2.16 -2.35
C TYR A 200 -2.35 1.25 -2.96
N TRP A 201 -3.62 1.40 -2.56
CA TRP A 201 -4.74 0.69 -3.15
C TRP A 201 -4.85 0.94 -4.66
N GLY A 202 -4.79 2.21 -5.08
CA GLY A 202 -4.80 2.58 -6.49
C GLY A 202 -3.62 1.98 -7.25
N LEU A 203 -2.43 1.97 -6.65
CA LEU A 203 -1.22 1.38 -7.23
C LEU A 203 -1.36 -0.14 -7.41
N ILE A 204 -1.96 -0.86 -6.45
CA ILE A 204 -2.24 -2.29 -6.55
C ILE A 204 -3.26 -2.62 -7.63
N ILE A 205 -4.29 -1.79 -7.81
CA ILE A 205 -5.26 -1.98 -8.91
C ILE A 205 -4.60 -1.79 -10.28
N LEU A 206 -3.63 -0.88 -10.37
CA LEU A 206 -2.89 -0.62 -11.59
C LEU A 206 -1.74 -1.62 -11.83
N LEU A 207 -1.41 -2.46 -10.85
CA LEU A 207 -0.28 -3.40 -10.88
C LEU A 207 -0.26 -4.31 -12.13
N PRO A 208 -1.38 -4.89 -12.61
CA PRO A 208 -1.39 -5.70 -13.83
C PRO A 208 -0.98 -4.90 -15.07
N LYS A 209 -1.41 -3.62 -15.15
CA LYS A 209 -1.11 -2.76 -16.30
C LYS A 209 0.33 -2.25 -16.31
N VAL A 210 0.91 -2.07 -15.13
CA VAL A 210 2.25 -1.46 -14.99
C VAL A 210 3.35 -2.53 -14.98
N PHE A 211 3.11 -3.66 -14.32
CA PHE A 211 4.12 -4.69 -14.09
C PHE A 211 3.86 -5.99 -14.84
N GLY A 212 2.67 -6.20 -15.42
CA GLY A 212 2.32 -7.42 -16.13
C GLY A 212 3.32 -7.73 -17.26
N ASP A 213 3.63 -6.75 -18.10
CA ASP A 213 4.57 -6.93 -19.21
C ASP A 213 6.01 -7.15 -18.73
N SER A 214 6.44 -6.46 -17.67
CA SER A 214 7.78 -6.66 -17.09
C SER A 214 7.95 -8.05 -16.47
N ILE A 215 6.94 -8.55 -15.75
CA ILE A 215 6.96 -9.89 -15.17
C ILE A 215 6.98 -10.93 -16.30
N ARG A 216 6.10 -10.79 -17.29
CA ARG A 216 6.05 -11.68 -18.47
C ARG A 216 7.39 -11.72 -19.21
N SER A 217 8.04 -10.58 -19.39
CA SER A 217 9.36 -10.51 -20.06
C SER A 217 10.51 -11.14 -19.24
N SER A 218 10.33 -11.27 -17.92
CA SER A 218 11.35 -11.86 -17.03
C SER A 218 11.22 -13.39 -16.92
N VAL A 219 10.03 -13.93 -17.21
CA VAL A 219 9.79 -15.36 -17.24
C VAL A 219 10.23 -15.92 -18.59
N GLN A 220 11.44 -16.48 -18.62
CA GLN A 220 11.97 -17.20 -19.78
C GLN A 220 11.44 -18.65 -19.77
N ALA A 221 10.14 -18.82 -20.00
CA ALA A 221 9.54 -20.13 -20.16
C ALA A 221 9.44 -20.51 -21.65
N ASN A 222 9.61 -21.79 -21.96
CA ASN A 222 9.38 -22.34 -23.29
C ASN A 222 7.89 -22.58 -23.61
N TYR A 223 6.98 -22.19 -22.70
CA TYR A 223 5.53 -22.38 -22.75
C TYR A 223 4.79 -21.09 -22.35
N ASP A 224 3.52 -20.96 -22.72
CA ASP A 224 2.73 -19.75 -22.48
C ASP A 224 2.26 -19.64 -21.01
N ALA A 225 3.11 -19.07 -20.16
CA ALA A 225 2.81 -18.83 -18.76
C ALA A 225 1.90 -17.61 -18.49
N SER A 226 1.35 -16.95 -19.53
CA SER A 226 0.62 -15.69 -19.36
C SER A 226 -0.62 -15.81 -18.47
N GLY A 227 -1.37 -16.91 -18.61
CA GLY A 227 -2.55 -17.21 -17.78
C GLY A 227 -2.21 -17.36 -16.30
N LEU A 228 -1.14 -18.10 -15.99
CA LEU A 228 -0.64 -18.27 -14.63
C LEU A 228 -0.13 -16.95 -14.03
N ILE A 229 0.61 -16.16 -14.80
CA ILE A 229 1.09 -14.84 -14.35
C ILE A 229 -0.10 -13.93 -14.01
N ASP A 230 -1.15 -13.92 -14.83
CA ASP A 230 -2.35 -13.13 -14.58
C ASP A 230 -3.11 -13.60 -13.34
N ALA A 231 -3.19 -14.92 -13.12
CA ALA A 231 -3.77 -15.49 -11.91
C ALA A 231 -2.97 -15.08 -10.65
N ILE A 232 -1.63 -15.18 -10.68
CA ILE A 232 -0.78 -14.75 -9.57
C ILE A 232 -0.96 -13.26 -9.28
N ILE A 233 -0.98 -12.42 -10.32
CA ILE A 233 -1.20 -10.97 -10.16
C ILE A 233 -2.57 -10.71 -9.51
N LYS A 234 -3.63 -11.40 -9.94
CA LYS A 234 -4.97 -11.28 -9.33
C LYS A 234 -4.98 -11.71 -7.86
N ALA A 235 -4.28 -12.78 -7.51
CA ALA A 235 -4.15 -13.21 -6.11
C ALA A 235 -3.44 -12.14 -5.26
N VAL A 236 -2.34 -11.57 -5.76
CA VAL A 236 -1.65 -10.44 -5.11
C VAL A 236 -2.58 -9.25 -4.94
N GLN A 237 -3.40 -8.92 -5.94
CA GLN A 237 -4.41 -7.86 -5.80
C GLN A 237 -5.42 -8.19 -4.70
N GLY A 238 -5.93 -9.42 -4.65
CA GLY A 238 -6.86 -9.89 -3.62
C GLY A 238 -6.29 -9.78 -2.21
N LEU A 239 -5.02 -10.16 -2.03
CA LEU A 239 -4.31 -10.09 -0.75
C LEU A 239 -4.28 -8.67 -0.16
N PHE A 240 -4.01 -7.65 -0.98
CA PHE A 240 -3.75 -6.30 -0.47
C PHE A 240 -4.90 -5.30 -0.70
N ALA A 241 -5.69 -5.43 -1.76
CA ALA A 241 -6.63 -4.37 -2.16
C ALA A 241 -7.76 -4.17 -1.12
N SER A 242 -8.36 -5.24 -0.61
CA SER A 242 -9.43 -5.13 0.39
C SER A 242 -8.93 -4.49 1.69
N TYR A 243 -7.70 -4.80 2.11
CA TYR A 243 -7.11 -4.31 3.35
C TYR A 243 -6.68 -2.86 3.27
N PHE A 244 -6.00 -2.44 2.20
CA PHE A 244 -5.61 -1.03 2.06
C PHE A 244 -6.84 -0.13 1.92
N LEU A 245 -7.89 -0.59 1.23
CA LEU A 245 -9.15 0.12 1.21
C LEU A 245 -9.78 0.18 2.61
N GLY A 246 -9.79 -0.94 3.35
CA GLY A 246 -10.29 -1.00 4.72
C GLY A 246 -9.56 -0.04 5.67
N PHE A 247 -8.23 0.02 5.60
CA PHE A 247 -7.42 0.95 6.39
C PHE A 247 -7.66 2.40 6.00
N ALA A 248 -7.81 2.69 4.70
CA ALA A 248 -8.17 4.02 4.24
C ALA A 248 -9.52 4.47 4.82
N VAL A 249 -10.54 3.62 4.71
CA VAL A 249 -11.88 3.88 5.27
C VAL A 249 -11.81 4.06 6.79
N GLY A 250 -11.12 3.16 7.51
CA GLY A 250 -10.92 3.27 8.96
C GLY A 250 -10.27 4.60 9.36
N CYS A 251 -9.24 5.01 8.63
CA CYS A 251 -8.58 6.31 8.82
C CYS A 251 -9.54 7.49 8.58
N PHE A 252 -10.37 7.44 7.54
CA PHE A 252 -11.35 8.49 7.27
C PHE A 252 -12.48 8.54 8.30
N VAL A 253 -12.95 7.39 8.78
CA VAL A 253 -13.94 7.32 9.87
C VAL A 253 -13.38 7.94 11.14
N ILE A 254 -12.16 7.57 11.55
CA ILE A 254 -11.49 8.18 12.71
C ILE A 254 -11.33 9.69 12.51
N THR A 255 -10.93 10.11 11.31
CA THR A 255 -10.80 11.53 10.96
C THR A 255 -12.13 12.28 11.12
N ALA A 256 -13.22 11.71 10.61
CA ALA A 256 -14.57 12.28 10.68
C ALA A 256 -15.07 12.36 12.13
N VAL A 257 -14.86 11.31 12.92
CA VAL A 257 -15.21 11.29 14.36
C VAL A 257 -14.44 12.36 15.11
N LEU A 258 -13.12 12.46 14.92
CA LEU A 258 -12.30 13.48 15.57
C LEU A 258 -12.70 14.91 15.15
N TYR A 259 -13.10 15.08 13.88
CA TYR A 259 -13.64 16.33 13.38
C TYR A 259 -14.98 16.68 14.01
N ALA A 260 -15.91 15.72 14.10
CA ALA A 260 -17.20 15.91 14.76
C ALA A 260 -17.03 16.24 16.25
N VAL A 261 -16.20 15.49 16.98
CA VAL A 261 -15.89 15.78 18.40
C VAL A 261 -15.32 17.19 18.55
N ARG A 262 -14.42 17.62 17.67
CA ARG A 262 -13.92 19.00 17.65
C ARG A 262 -15.07 20.00 17.45
N HIS A 263 -15.94 19.76 16.48
CA HIS A 263 -17.05 20.66 16.16
C HIS A 263 -18.11 20.74 17.27
N PHE A 264 -18.43 19.63 17.93
CA PHE A 264 -19.46 19.59 18.98
C PHE A 264 -18.93 20.00 20.37
N VAL A 265 -17.68 19.66 20.71
CA VAL A 265 -17.09 19.98 22.03
C VAL A 265 -16.44 21.37 22.05
N HIS A 266 -15.94 21.84 20.92
CA HIS A 266 -15.29 23.16 20.79
C HIS A 266 -16.04 24.06 19.80
N GLY A 267 -17.34 23.81 19.61
CA GLY A 267 -18.22 24.59 18.75
C GLY A 267 -17.96 26.08 18.90
N ASP A 268 -17.78 26.71 17.75
CA ASP A 268 -17.33 28.08 17.60
C ASP A 268 -18.04 29.00 18.61
N VAL A 269 -17.22 29.67 19.44
CA VAL A 269 -17.66 30.79 20.27
C VAL A 269 -18.39 31.74 19.34
N VAL A 270 -19.71 31.83 19.49
CA VAL A 270 -20.55 32.88 18.90
C VAL A 270 -19.77 34.18 19.05
N PRO A 271 -19.47 34.93 17.96
CA PRO A 271 -18.77 36.19 18.11
C PRO A 271 -19.62 37.02 19.06
N ASN A 272 -19.05 37.33 20.22
CA ASN A 272 -19.67 38.14 21.24
C ASN A 272 -19.92 39.50 20.58
N THR A 273 -21.12 39.71 20.04
CA THR A 273 -21.61 41.02 19.60
C THR A 273 -21.85 41.83 20.86
N ASN A 274 -20.77 42.27 21.49
CA ASN A 274 -20.83 43.45 22.31
C ASN A 274 -20.80 44.64 21.34
N PRO A 275 -21.91 45.39 21.18
CA PRO A 275 -21.81 46.67 20.51
C PRO A 275 -20.86 47.54 21.33
N ALA A 276 -19.99 48.26 20.63
CA ALA A 276 -19.05 49.21 21.20
C ALA A 276 -19.77 50.11 22.23
N PRO A 277 -19.12 50.47 23.37
CA PRO A 277 -19.71 51.44 24.27
C PRO A 277 -19.86 52.78 23.53
N GLN A 278 -21.10 53.16 23.27
CA GLN A 278 -21.48 54.50 22.85
C GLN A 278 -20.94 55.49 23.88
N LYS A 279 -19.99 56.33 23.47
CA LYS A 279 -19.56 57.49 24.24
C LYS A 279 -20.65 58.55 24.08
N ALA A 280 -21.42 58.78 25.15
CA ALA A 280 -22.42 59.84 25.22
C ALA A 280 -21.75 61.23 25.09
N PRO A 281 -22.43 62.23 24.50
CA PRO A 281 -21.90 63.58 24.31
C PRO A 281 -22.09 64.43 25.57
N THR A 282 -21.14 65.32 25.86
CA THR A 282 -21.29 66.36 26.89
C THR A 282 -20.98 67.73 26.28
N PRO A 283 -21.70 68.81 26.66
CA PRO A 283 -21.84 70.03 25.86
C PRO A 283 -20.94 71.20 26.30
N ASP A 284 -20.57 72.00 25.28
CA ASP A 284 -20.36 73.45 25.17
C ASP A 284 -19.70 74.33 26.27
N ALA A 285 -18.67 75.05 25.79
CA ALA A 285 -18.53 76.53 25.76
C ALA A 285 -17.41 77.22 26.58
N ALA A 286 -16.90 78.29 25.93
CA ALA A 286 -16.03 79.40 26.38
C ALA A 286 -14.50 79.18 26.25
N ALA A 287 -13.67 80.06 25.68
CA ALA A 287 -13.86 81.37 25.07
C ALA A 287 -12.61 81.78 24.24
N GLN A 288 -12.87 82.54 23.16
CA GLN A 288 -12.15 83.73 22.62
C GLN A 288 -10.61 83.85 22.67
N SER A 289 -10.02 84.10 21.49
CA SER A 289 -8.86 84.99 21.31
C SER A 289 -8.87 85.63 19.91
N ASN A 290 -8.70 86.94 19.84
CA ASN A 290 -8.83 87.82 18.67
C ASN A 290 -7.45 88.26 18.10
N ALA A 291 -7.30 88.14 16.77
CA ALA A 291 -6.67 89.08 15.79
C ALA A 291 -5.16 89.50 15.90
N PRO A 292 -4.50 90.14 14.88
CA PRO A 292 -4.98 90.68 13.59
C PRO A 292 -4.10 90.43 12.30
N LYS A 293 -4.56 91.01 11.18
CA LYS A 293 -4.14 90.97 9.75
C LYS A 293 -2.86 91.77 9.36
N GLN A 294 -2.21 91.40 8.23
CA GLN A 294 -1.63 92.24 7.10
C GLN A 294 -0.63 91.36 6.29
N GLY A 295 -0.38 91.41 4.97
CA GLY A 295 -0.83 92.19 3.80
C GLY A 295 -0.10 91.72 2.50
N ASN A 296 -0.72 91.98 1.33
CA ASN A 296 -0.25 92.20 -0.06
C ASN A 296 0.92 91.43 -0.78
N LEU A 297 0.53 90.73 -1.88
CA LEU A 297 1.00 90.74 -3.32
C LEU A 297 2.51 90.57 -3.70
N PRO A 298 2.88 90.27 -4.98
CA PRO A 298 2.30 89.41 -6.05
C PRO A 298 3.32 88.45 -6.75
N ALA A 299 2.85 87.75 -7.78
CA ALA A 299 3.46 86.74 -8.66
C ALA A 299 4.74 87.11 -9.44
N ILE A 300 5.52 86.11 -9.90
CA ILE A 300 6.15 86.02 -11.25
C ILE A 300 6.40 84.55 -11.67
N ASP A 301 5.99 84.28 -12.92
CA ASP A 301 6.36 83.31 -13.96
C ASP A 301 7.30 82.10 -13.73
N GLY A 302 6.97 81.03 -14.47
CA GLY A 302 7.86 79.91 -14.72
C GLY A 302 7.21 78.81 -15.58
N ASP A 303 6.78 79.19 -16.77
CA ASP A 303 6.09 78.39 -17.79
C ASP A 303 6.91 77.21 -18.37
N LYS A 304 6.16 76.29 -18.99
CA LYS A 304 6.48 75.18 -19.94
C LYS A 304 6.51 73.75 -19.39
N LYS A 305 5.40 73.00 -19.58
CA LYS A 305 4.99 72.23 -20.80
C LYS A 305 5.87 71.00 -21.03
N ASN A 306 5.30 69.80 -20.85
CA ASN A 306 4.63 68.97 -21.88
C ASN A 306 5.66 68.41 -22.88
N THR A 307 5.64 67.15 -23.27
CA THR A 307 4.55 66.18 -23.47
C THR A 307 5.26 64.85 -23.74
N GLY A 308 4.74 63.72 -23.27
CA GLY A 308 3.89 62.86 -24.10
C GLY A 308 4.71 61.61 -24.43
N GLU A 309 4.26 60.44 -23.99
CA GLU A 309 3.60 59.43 -24.86
C GLU A 309 4.59 58.81 -25.86
N SER A 310 4.69 57.50 -26.08
CA SER A 310 3.79 56.36 -25.87
C SER A 310 4.64 55.16 -26.32
N GLU A 311 4.80 54.12 -25.49
CA GLU A 311 4.14 52.81 -25.69
C GLU A 311 4.83 51.94 -26.79
N PRO A 312 4.45 50.67 -27.01
CA PRO A 312 5.32 49.53 -26.77
C PRO A 312 5.68 48.77 -28.06
N GLU A 313 6.56 47.76 -27.99
CA GLU A 313 6.27 46.42 -28.52
C GLU A 313 7.45 45.44 -28.39
N SER A 314 7.05 44.23 -28.01
CA SER A 314 7.58 42.89 -28.32
C SER A 314 8.96 42.73 -28.99
N LYS A 315 9.77 41.85 -28.40
CA LYS A 315 10.09 40.52 -28.96
C LYS A 315 10.57 39.58 -27.86
#